data_AF-A0A9D6IJW7-F1
#
_entry.id   AF-A0A9D6IJW7-F1
#
_cell.length_a   1.000
_cell.length_b   1.000
_cell.length_c   1.000
_cell.angle_alpha   90.00
_cell.angle_beta   90.00
_cell.angle_gamma   90.00
#
_symmetry.space_group_name_H-M   'P 1'
#
loop_
_entity.id
_entity.type
_entity.pdbx_description
1 polymer ?
#
loop_
_entity_poly.entity_id
_entity_poly.type
_entity_poly.pdbx_seq_one_letter_code
_entity_poly.pdbx_strand_id
1 'polypeptide(L)'
;MARFLIVNTNREHGPFPIPPIGACQVAGYAASAGHEIDFLDLCFEGDPESALLGRLRAHPPDLIGLSIRNIDNSNMAHTRFYLPFVRGLVDAVRTVSQAPIIAGGAAVSVAPRPVMEYVGADFAVSGEGELAVAGLLSGCSPADIPGLLWRALGDEPVTQNAGTSRPVPPETRERMWRWVDTDRYFRRNAPLPFQSKRGCVFRCVYCTYTNVEGTSYRLKGAKEAAAELAANTRATGARRVELVDATFNVPETFALDLCEAILESQDLSGITFTTSGFNPSVHSPELFGLMERIGFTSVVCTPESASDTVLHSMRKGFTTYHLARTIEERRRRRIPFLWVFLLGGPGETELTVEETFRFIAANVPAEDGVFLTTGVRVYPGTELAEISGDTGDLIEPRFYISPSVDPTWLAGRVRDEMRRHTNYVTISDTQNRLLPALNRLLGALRSHLPLWRFAPAVNRVRNLRSQL
;
A
#
# COMPACT_ATOMS: atom_id res chain seq x y z
N MET A 1 20.29 -25.16 -9.15
CA MET A 1 20.46 -23.74 -8.79
C MET A 1 20.11 -22.94 -10.01
N ALA A 2 19.09 -22.07 -9.91
CA ALA A 2 18.60 -21.24 -11.01
C ALA A 2 18.86 -19.76 -10.70
N ARG A 3 19.02 -18.93 -11.72
CA ARG A 3 19.18 -17.49 -11.60
C ARG A 3 17.84 -16.78 -11.82
N PHE A 4 17.45 -15.98 -10.84
CA PHE A 4 16.20 -15.23 -10.85
C PHE A 4 16.49 -13.73 -10.84
N LEU A 5 16.07 -13.04 -11.90
CA LEU A 5 16.10 -11.57 -11.95
C LEU A 5 14.76 -11.03 -11.46
N ILE A 6 14.77 -10.24 -10.38
CA ILE A 6 13.59 -9.54 -9.89
C ILE A 6 13.66 -8.08 -10.30
N VAL A 7 12.61 -7.58 -10.93
CA VAL A 7 12.48 -6.19 -11.37
C VAL A 7 11.38 -5.51 -10.57
N ASN A 8 11.76 -4.55 -9.72
CA ASN A 8 10.78 -3.65 -9.11
C ASN A 8 10.35 -2.61 -10.15
N THR A 9 9.10 -2.66 -10.58
CA THR A 9 8.58 -1.77 -11.64
C THR A 9 8.04 -0.44 -11.11
N ASN A 10 7.92 -0.27 -9.78
CA ASN A 10 7.34 0.92 -9.19
C ASN A 10 8.28 2.13 -9.30
N ARG A 11 7.83 3.17 -10.02
CA ARG A 11 8.54 4.46 -10.20
C ARG A 11 7.86 5.64 -9.51
N GLU A 12 6.82 5.40 -8.72
CA GLU A 12 6.08 6.47 -8.04
C GLU A 12 6.89 7.04 -6.86
N HIS A 13 6.98 8.36 -6.79
CA HIS A 13 7.73 9.09 -5.77
C HIS A 13 6.82 9.96 -4.89
N GLY A 14 5.53 10.07 -5.21
CA GLY A 14 4.54 10.80 -4.43
C GLY A 14 3.78 9.88 -3.45
N PRO A 15 3.68 10.21 -2.15
CA PRO A 15 4.32 11.35 -1.47
C PRO A 15 5.81 11.12 -1.17
N PHE A 16 6.29 9.89 -1.15
CA PHE A 16 7.69 9.48 -1.13
C PHE A 16 7.81 8.12 -1.85
N PRO A 17 8.98 7.73 -2.38
CA PRO A 17 9.17 6.41 -2.97
C PRO A 17 9.04 5.31 -1.90
N ILE A 18 8.57 4.13 -2.29
CA ILE A 18 8.26 3.04 -1.35
C ILE A 18 9.22 1.86 -1.59
N PRO A 19 9.99 1.43 -0.59
CA PRO A 19 10.81 0.23 -0.69
C PRO A 19 9.96 -1.01 -1.06
N PRO A 20 10.40 -1.86 -1.99
CA PRO A 20 9.56 -2.93 -2.54
C PRO A 20 9.55 -4.19 -1.64
N ILE A 21 8.92 -4.09 -0.47
CA ILE A 21 8.93 -5.17 0.57
C ILE A 21 8.55 -6.55 0.03
N GLY A 22 7.48 -6.67 -0.77
CA GLY A 22 7.04 -7.95 -1.32
C GLY A 22 8.08 -8.59 -2.25
N ALA A 23 8.73 -7.80 -3.10
CA ALA A 23 9.81 -8.27 -3.96
C ALA A 23 11.03 -8.73 -3.14
N CYS A 24 11.37 -8.00 -2.07
CA CYS A 24 12.43 -8.38 -1.13
C CYS A 24 12.12 -9.68 -0.38
N GLN A 25 10.86 -9.92 -0.01
CA GLN A 25 10.42 -11.17 0.63
C GLN A 25 10.58 -12.36 -0.31
N VAL A 26 10.12 -12.22 -1.56
CA VAL A 26 10.30 -13.25 -2.60
C VAL A 26 11.79 -13.50 -2.87
N ALA A 27 12.60 -12.44 -2.99
CA ALA A 27 14.06 -12.53 -3.15
C ALA A 27 14.71 -13.30 -2.00
N GLY A 28 14.36 -12.95 -0.76
CA GLY A 28 14.83 -13.61 0.46
C GLY A 28 14.50 -15.09 0.48
N TYR A 29 13.25 -15.43 0.15
CA TYR A 29 12.77 -16.81 0.13
C TYR A 29 13.47 -17.64 -0.95
N ALA A 30 13.53 -17.14 -2.19
CA ALA A 30 14.20 -17.83 -3.29
C ALA A 30 15.72 -18.01 -3.02
N ALA A 31 16.38 -17.01 -2.41
CA ALA A 31 17.78 -17.16 -2.00
C ALA A 31 17.96 -18.23 -0.91
N SER A 32 17.03 -18.30 0.06
CA SER A 32 17.07 -19.33 1.12
C SER A 32 16.86 -20.74 0.57
N ALA A 33 16.14 -20.86 -0.55
CA ALA A 33 15.98 -22.10 -1.30
C ALA A 33 17.18 -22.44 -2.21
N GLY A 34 18.26 -21.65 -2.18
CA GLY A 34 19.51 -21.93 -2.89
C GLY A 34 19.56 -21.40 -4.33
N HIS A 35 18.68 -20.49 -4.72
CA HIS A 35 18.72 -19.83 -6.03
C HIS A 35 19.60 -18.57 -6.02
N GLU A 36 20.17 -18.25 -7.18
CA GLU A 36 20.93 -17.01 -7.38
C GLU A 36 19.94 -15.86 -7.66
N ILE A 37 20.07 -14.76 -6.92
CA ILE A 37 19.15 -13.61 -7.05
C ILE A 37 19.90 -12.42 -7.62
N ASP A 38 19.39 -11.91 -8.73
CA ASP A 38 19.68 -10.56 -9.21
C ASP A 38 18.45 -9.67 -8.99
N PHE A 39 18.67 -8.38 -8.72
CA PHE A 39 17.62 -7.44 -8.42
C PHE A 39 17.86 -6.11 -9.14
N LEU A 40 16.85 -5.66 -9.88
CA LEU A 40 16.84 -4.40 -10.59
C LEU A 40 15.72 -3.50 -10.05
N ASP A 41 16.10 -2.45 -9.37
CA ASP A 41 15.16 -1.45 -8.85
C ASP A 41 14.99 -0.28 -9.82
N LEU A 42 13.90 -0.28 -10.60
CA LEU A 42 13.63 0.76 -11.59
C LEU A 42 13.15 2.08 -10.97
N CYS A 43 12.91 2.13 -9.66
CA CYS A 43 12.30 3.28 -8.99
C CYS A 43 13.05 4.59 -9.27
N PHE A 44 14.36 4.51 -9.41
CA PHE A 44 15.23 5.67 -9.57
C PHE A 44 16.05 5.64 -10.85
N GLU A 45 15.73 4.75 -11.79
CA GLU A 45 16.39 4.68 -13.08
C GLU A 45 15.84 5.76 -14.03
N GLY A 46 16.76 6.48 -14.67
CA GLY A 46 16.43 7.52 -15.66
C GLY A 46 15.89 6.91 -16.94
N ASP A 47 16.51 5.80 -17.37
CA ASP A 47 16.13 5.00 -18.52
C ASP A 47 15.91 3.53 -18.07
N PRO A 48 14.69 3.17 -17.65
CA PRO A 48 14.39 1.84 -17.15
C PRO A 48 14.58 0.72 -18.18
N GLU A 49 14.27 1.00 -19.44
CA GLU A 49 14.35 0.01 -20.52
C GLU A 49 15.81 -0.35 -20.80
N SER A 50 16.67 0.65 -21.00
CA SER A 50 18.11 0.41 -21.18
C SER A 50 18.73 -0.29 -19.96
N ALA A 51 18.36 0.11 -18.74
CA ALA A 51 18.83 -0.55 -17.52
C ALA A 51 18.44 -2.04 -17.47
N LEU A 52 17.20 -2.37 -17.84
CA LEU A 52 16.70 -3.74 -17.90
C LEU A 52 17.41 -4.56 -18.98
N LEU A 53 17.47 -4.05 -20.21
CA LEU A 53 18.14 -4.74 -21.33
C LEU A 53 19.64 -4.93 -21.08
N GLY A 54 20.30 -3.93 -20.50
CA GLY A 54 21.69 -4.02 -20.08
C GLY A 54 21.91 -5.11 -19.04
N ARG A 55 21.02 -5.20 -18.04
CA ARG A 55 21.09 -6.25 -17.02
C ARG A 55 20.91 -7.65 -17.61
N LEU A 56 19.92 -7.83 -18.48
CA LEU A 56 19.66 -9.11 -19.15
C LEU A 56 20.82 -9.60 -20.01
N ARG A 57 21.48 -8.68 -20.74
CA ARG A 57 22.66 -9.03 -21.57
C ARG A 57 23.87 -9.39 -20.73
N ALA A 58 24.09 -8.68 -19.62
CA ALA A 58 25.23 -8.93 -18.73
C ALA A 58 25.06 -10.21 -17.90
N HIS A 59 23.83 -10.48 -17.43
CA HIS A 59 23.51 -11.59 -16.54
C HIS A 59 22.20 -12.27 -16.98
N PRO A 60 22.24 -13.16 -18.00
CA PRO A 60 21.03 -13.84 -18.46
C PRO A 60 20.39 -14.67 -17.33
N PRO A 61 19.10 -14.47 -17.01
CA PRO A 61 18.40 -15.21 -15.96
C PRO A 61 17.64 -16.43 -16.51
N ASP A 62 17.35 -17.40 -15.64
CA ASP A 62 16.46 -18.53 -15.93
C ASP A 62 14.98 -18.17 -15.73
N LEU A 63 14.69 -17.13 -14.95
CA LEU A 63 13.36 -16.59 -14.71
C LEU A 63 13.43 -15.07 -14.49
N ILE A 64 12.46 -14.34 -15.02
CA ILE A 64 12.33 -12.88 -14.85
C ILE A 64 11.05 -12.60 -14.06
N GLY A 65 11.18 -11.98 -12.89
CA GLY A 65 10.07 -11.58 -12.04
C GLY A 65 9.77 -10.10 -12.16
N LEU A 66 8.53 -9.75 -12.48
CA LEU A 66 8.05 -8.37 -12.48
C LEU A 66 7.21 -8.12 -11.23
N SER A 67 7.72 -7.32 -10.29
CA SER A 67 6.99 -6.92 -9.09
C SER A 67 6.14 -5.68 -9.39
N ILE A 68 4.85 -5.88 -9.66
CA ILE A 68 3.88 -4.84 -10.00
C ILE A 68 3.09 -4.47 -8.74
N ARG A 69 3.39 -3.30 -8.18
CA ARG A 69 2.76 -2.82 -6.95
C ARG A 69 1.36 -2.24 -7.17
N ASN A 70 1.20 -1.40 -8.19
CA ASN A 70 -0.02 -0.62 -8.43
C ASN A 70 -0.54 -0.85 -9.85
N ILE A 71 -1.86 -1.00 -10.01
CA ILE A 71 -2.52 -0.93 -11.34
C ILE A 71 -2.56 0.53 -11.80
N ASP A 72 -2.99 1.42 -10.91
CA ASP A 72 -3.12 2.86 -11.13
C ASP A 72 -2.87 3.64 -9.82
N ASN A 73 -2.99 4.96 -9.88
CA ASN A 73 -2.78 5.84 -8.70
C ASN A 73 -4.04 6.10 -7.87
N SER A 74 -5.18 5.51 -8.24
CA SER A 74 -6.49 5.66 -7.60
C SER A 74 -6.93 7.11 -7.40
N ASN A 75 -6.46 8.01 -8.27
CA ASN A 75 -6.84 9.42 -8.28
C ASN A 75 -7.80 9.68 -9.45
N MET A 76 -9.07 9.97 -9.15
CA MET A 76 -10.07 10.29 -10.17
C MET A 76 -9.76 11.58 -10.93
N ALA A 77 -9.16 12.58 -10.28
CA ALA A 77 -8.89 13.88 -10.90
C ALA A 77 -7.65 13.87 -11.82
N HIS A 78 -6.63 13.09 -11.47
CA HIS A 78 -5.37 12.98 -12.22
C HIS A 78 -4.94 11.53 -12.32
N THR A 79 -5.75 10.74 -13.01
CA THR A 79 -5.55 9.31 -13.19
C THR A 79 -4.23 9.00 -13.87
N ARG A 80 -3.48 8.03 -13.33
CA ARG A 80 -2.30 7.43 -13.95
C ARG A 80 -2.48 5.93 -13.99
N PHE A 81 -2.40 5.36 -15.18
CA PHE A 81 -2.45 3.91 -15.40
C PHE A 81 -1.04 3.37 -15.63
N TYR A 82 -0.61 2.38 -14.83
CA TYR A 82 0.79 1.94 -14.79
C TYR A 82 1.08 0.69 -15.62
N LEU A 83 0.08 -0.13 -15.93
CA LEU A 83 0.28 -1.36 -16.70
C LEU A 83 0.86 -1.15 -18.11
N PRO A 84 0.56 -0.08 -18.87
CA PRO A 84 1.20 0.16 -20.17
C PRO A 84 2.72 0.22 -20.09
N PHE A 85 3.27 0.80 -19.02
CA PHE A 85 4.72 0.84 -18.79
C PHE A 85 5.27 -0.58 -18.58
N VAL A 86 4.58 -1.40 -17.79
CA VAL A 86 5.02 -2.78 -17.53
C VAL A 86 4.93 -3.64 -18.80
N ARG A 87 3.88 -3.48 -19.61
CA ARG A 87 3.78 -4.14 -20.92
C ARG A 87 4.95 -3.76 -21.83
N GLY A 88 5.32 -2.48 -21.89
CA GLY A 88 6.49 -2.04 -22.64
C GLY A 88 7.80 -2.68 -22.15
N LEU A 89 7.96 -2.92 -20.85
CA LEU A 89 9.10 -3.68 -20.33
C LEU A 89 9.08 -5.14 -20.78
N VAL A 90 7.92 -5.80 -20.79
CA VAL A 90 7.78 -7.18 -21.29
C VAL A 90 8.14 -7.23 -22.78
N ASP A 91 7.61 -6.32 -23.59
CA ASP A 91 7.91 -6.21 -25.02
C ASP A 91 9.42 -6.04 -25.24
N ALA A 92 10.07 -5.16 -24.48
CA ALA A 92 11.52 -4.97 -24.54
C ALA A 92 12.30 -6.23 -24.13
N VAL A 93 11.92 -6.90 -23.04
CA VAL A 93 12.56 -8.16 -22.61
C VAL A 93 12.54 -9.21 -23.73
N ARG A 94 11.40 -9.35 -24.42
CA ARG A 94 11.22 -10.32 -25.51
C ARG A 94 12.11 -10.08 -26.72
N THR A 95 12.63 -8.87 -26.90
CA THR A 95 13.58 -8.56 -27.98
C THR A 95 14.97 -9.18 -27.75
N VAL A 96 15.31 -9.54 -26.50
CA VAL A 96 16.66 -10.01 -26.14
C VAL A 96 16.68 -11.31 -25.32
N SER A 97 15.54 -11.76 -24.79
CA SER A 97 15.46 -12.93 -23.91
C SER A 97 14.22 -13.77 -24.18
N GLN A 98 14.39 -15.10 -24.10
CA GLN A 98 13.31 -16.09 -24.12
C GLN A 98 13.02 -16.66 -22.72
N ALA A 99 13.68 -16.15 -21.67
CA ALA A 99 13.43 -16.60 -20.31
C ALA A 99 11.96 -16.36 -19.93
N PRO A 100 11.35 -17.27 -19.15
CA PRO A 100 9.98 -17.09 -18.67
C PRO A 100 9.85 -15.83 -17.81
N ILE A 101 8.71 -15.16 -17.95
CA ILE A 101 8.34 -13.95 -17.20
C ILE A 101 7.20 -14.29 -16.25
N ILE A 102 7.41 -14.05 -14.96
CA ILE A 102 6.40 -14.15 -13.92
C ILE A 102 6.01 -12.77 -13.38
N ALA A 103 4.72 -12.43 -13.44
CA ALA A 103 4.19 -11.21 -12.84
C ALA A 103 3.70 -11.49 -11.40
N GLY A 104 4.03 -10.62 -10.46
CA GLY A 104 3.53 -10.70 -9.09
C GLY A 104 3.37 -9.33 -8.45
N GLY A 105 2.98 -9.32 -7.17
CA GLY A 105 2.74 -8.09 -6.41
C GLY A 105 1.25 -7.75 -6.31
N ALA A 106 0.94 -6.76 -5.47
CA ALA A 106 -0.44 -6.47 -5.09
C ALA A 106 -1.34 -6.18 -6.30
N ALA A 107 -0.84 -5.48 -7.33
CA ALA A 107 -1.61 -5.18 -8.55
C ALA A 107 -2.08 -6.45 -9.26
N VAL A 108 -1.20 -7.46 -9.35
CA VAL A 108 -1.54 -8.76 -9.92
C VAL A 108 -2.59 -9.43 -9.05
N SER A 109 -2.41 -9.48 -7.73
CA SER A 109 -3.39 -10.11 -6.84
C SER A 109 -4.77 -9.44 -6.83
N VAL A 110 -4.87 -8.14 -7.17
CA VAL A 110 -6.18 -7.47 -7.35
C VAL A 110 -6.95 -8.06 -8.53
N ALA A 111 -6.27 -8.31 -9.66
CA ALA A 111 -6.87 -8.76 -10.90
C ALA A 111 -5.93 -9.73 -11.65
N PRO A 112 -5.76 -10.99 -11.16
CA PRO A 112 -4.63 -11.83 -11.57
C PRO A 112 -4.58 -12.14 -13.06
N ARG A 113 -5.68 -12.68 -13.59
CA ARG A 113 -5.79 -13.04 -15.01
C ARG A 113 -5.77 -11.80 -15.91
N PRO A 114 -6.63 -10.77 -15.71
CA PRO A 114 -6.59 -9.57 -16.54
C PRO A 114 -5.22 -8.87 -16.58
N VAL A 115 -4.53 -8.75 -15.43
CA VAL A 115 -3.20 -8.10 -15.38
C VAL A 115 -2.15 -8.96 -16.09
N MET A 116 -2.14 -10.28 -15.87
CA MET A 116 -1.23 -11.20 -16.55
C MET A 116 -1.37 -11.11 -18.07
N GLU A 117 -2.61 -11.15 -18.57
CA GLU A 117 -2.92 -11.06 -19.99
C GLU A 117 -2.56 -9.70 -20.55
N TYR A 118 -2.87 -8.61 -19.84
CA TYR A 118 -2.57 -7.25 -20.29
C TYR A 118 -1.07 -7.00 -20.48
N VAL A 119 -0.24 -7.46 -19.54
CA VAL A 119 1.22 -7.25 -19.59
C VAL A 119 1.93 -8.28 -20.47
N GLY A 120 1.28 -9.39 -20.82
CA GLY A 120 1.87 -10.45 -21.65
C GLY A 120 2.88 -11.34 -20.89
N ALA A 121 2.68 -11.58 -19.61
CA ALA A 121 3.53 -12.49 -18.81
C ALA A 121 3.18 -13.96 -19.06
N ASP A 122 4.17 -14.86 -18.92
CA ASP A 122 3.95 -16.32 -19.07
C ASP A 122 3.30 -16.95 -17.84
N PHE A 123 3.65 -16.38 -16.68
CA PHE A 123 3.13 -16.77 -15.39
C PHE A 123 2.66 -15.53 -14.61
N ALA A 124 1.74 -15.73 -13.68
CA ALA A 124 1.43 -14.74 -12.66
C ALA A 124 1.13 -15.40 -11.32
N VAL A 125 1.36 -14.70 -10.22
CA VAL A 125 0.99 -15.19 -8.88
C VAL A 125 -0.15 -14.35 -8.31
N SER A 126 -1.26 -15.01 -8.00
CA SER A 126 -2.35 -14.47 -7.20
C SER A 126 -2.07 -14.74 -5.72
N GLY A 127 -1.85 -13.67 -4.95
CA GLY A 127 -1.54 -13.76 -3.52
C GLY A 127 -0.03 -13.73 -3.24
N GLU A 128 0.45 -14.68 -2.45
CA GLU A 128 1.80 -14.66 -1.88
C GLU A 128 2.82 -15.39 -2.78
N GLY A 129 3.84 -14.66 -3.23
CA GLY A 129 4.78 -15.09 -4.28
C GLY A 129 5.93 -15.99 -3.82
N GLU A 130 6.21 -16.03 -2.52
CA GLU A 130 7.42 -16.62 -1.96
C GLU A 130 7.57 -18.11 -2.29
N LEU A 131 6.54 -18.91 -1.97
CA LEU A 131 6.52 -20.34 -2.29
C LEU A 131 6.35 -20.59 -3.78
N ALA A 132 5.55 -19.77 -4.47
CA ALA A 132 5.24 -19.98 -5.87
C ALA A 132 6.48 -19.83 -6.76
N VAL A 133 7.26 -18.77 -6.53
CA VAL A 133 8.51 -18.53 -7.25
C VAL A 133 9.54 -19.60 -6.93
N ALA A 134 9.71 -19.98 -5.66
CA ALA A 134 10.65 -21.03 -5.29
C ALA A 134 10.29 -22.39 -5.91
N GLY A 135 9.00 -22.75 -5.94
CA GLY A 135 8.51 -23.95 -6.60
C GLY A 135 8.80 -23.93 -8.10
N LEU A 136 8.52 -22.80 -8.77
CA LEU A 136 8.78 -22.66 -10.20
C LEU A 136 10.27 -22.76 -10.53
N LEU A 137 11.13 -22.07 -9.76
CA LEU A 137 12.60 -22.14 -9.91
C LEU A 137 13.17 -23.53 -9.61
N SER A 138 12.47 -24.33 -8.81
CA SER A 138 12.84 -25.72 -8.49
C SER A 138 12.30 -26.73 -9.50
N GLY A 139 11.57 -26.28 -10.52
CA GLY A 139 11.01 -27.14 -11.56
C GLY A 139 9.73 -27.88 -11.17
N CYS A 140 9.03 -27.43 -10.12
CA CYS A 140 7.69 -27.95 -9.82
C CYS A 140 6.74 -27.71 -11.00
N SER A 141 5.82 -28.65 -11.22
CA SER A 141 4.74 -28.45 -12.20
C SER A 141 3.92 -27.22 -11.82
N PRO A 142 3.55 -26.34 -12.78
CA PRO A 142 2.66 -25.21 -12.51
C PRO A 142 1.36 -25.61 -11.82
N ALA A 143 0.84 -26.81 -12.15
CA ALA A 143 -0.37 -27.35 -11.55
C ALA A 143 -0.23 -27.70 -10.06
N ASP A 144 0.99 -27.83 -9.54
CA ASP A 144 1.25 -28.13 -8.12
C ASP A 144 1.58 -26.87 -7.31
N ILE A 145 1.55 -25.70 -7.94
CA ILE A 145 1.91 -24.42 -7.30
C ILE A 145 0.64 -23.62 -6.97
N PRO A 146 0.25 -23.52 -5.68
CA PRO A 146 -0.93 -22.76 -5.26
C PRO A 146 -0.89 -21.30 -5.72
N GLY A 147 -1.99 -20.82 -6.29
CA GLY A 147 -2.16 -19.41 -6.69
C GLY A 147 -1.41 -19.02 -7.95
N LEU A 148 -0.69 -19.96 -8.59
CA LEU A 148 -0.03 -19.71 -9.87
C LEU A 148 -1.04 -19.69 -11.01
N LEU A 149 -0.86 -18.72 -11.90
CA LEU A 149 -1.49 -18.62 -13.19
C LEU A 149 -0.44 -18.91 -14.25
N TRP A 150 -0.81 -19.68 -15.27
CA TRP A 150 0.06 -19.99 -16.40
C TRP A 150 -0.75 -20.19 -17.68
N ARG A 151 -0.05 -20.14 -18.81
CA ARG A 151 -0.57 -20.58 -20.09
C ARG A 151 0.05 -21.92 -20.45
N ALA A 152 -0.76 -22.95 -20.69
CA ALA A 152 -0.26 -24.29 -20.96
C ALA A 152 0.43 -24.35 -22.33
N LEU A 153 -0.25 -23.96 -23.42
CA LEU A 153 0.28 -23.92 -24.78
C LEU A 153 -0.43 -22.87 -25.66
N GLY A 154 0.30 -22.17 -26.54
CA GLY A 154 -0.27 -21.33 -27.60
C GLY A 154 -1.26 -20.27 -27.11
N ASP A 155 -2.44 -20.19 -27.73
CA ASP A 155 -3.53 -19.27 -27.37
C ASP A 155 -4.53 -19.86 -26.37
N GLU A 156 -4.17 -20.96 -25.66
CA GLU A 156 -5.07 -21.56 -24.68
C GLU A 156 -5.42 -20.60 -23.54
N PRO A 157 -6.63 -20.71 -22.95
CA PRO A 157 -7.02 -19.88 -21.82
C PRO A 157 -6.04 -20.00 -20.65
N VAL A 158 -5.81 -18.88 -19.95
CA VAL A 158 -4.99 -18.88 -18.73
C VAL A 158 -5.61 -19.83 -17.70
N THR A 159 -4.80 -20.75 -17.18
CA THR A 159 -5.19 -21.65 -16.09
C THR A 159 -4.74 -21.04 -14.77
N GLN A 160 -5.56 -21.17 -13.72
CA GLN A 160 -5.24 -20.72 -12.38
C GLN A 160 -5.37 -21.88 -11.39
N ASN A 161 -4.31 -22.15 -10.63
CA ASN A 161 -4.39 -23.06 -9.50
C ASN A 161 -5.19 -22.38 -8.36
N ALA A 162 -6.25 -23.05 -7.89
CA ALA A 162 -7.17 -22.51 -6.89
C ALA A 162 -6.61 -22.49 -5.45
N GLY A 163 -5.43 -23.08 -5.21
CA GLY A 163 -4.80 -23.09 -3.90
C GLY A 163 -4.30 -21.71 -3.48
N THR A 164 -4.11 -21.52 -2.17
CA THR A 164 -3.41 -20.35 -1.60
C THR A 164 -2.12 -20.80 -0.95
N SER A 165 -1.01 -20.16 -1.30
CA SER A 165 0.27 -20.36 -0.61
C SER A 165 0.23 -19.70 0.78
N ARG A 166 0.89 -20.33 1.75
CA ARG A 166 1.14 -19.78 3.09
C ARG A 166 2.63 -20.00 3.40
N PRO A 167 3.52 -19.09 2.97
CA PRO A 167 4.94 -19.18 3.27
C PRO A 167 5.13 -19.10 4.79
N VAL A 168 5.89 -20.06 5.30
CA VAL A 168 6.50 -19.94 6.62
C VAL A 168 7.71 -19.03 6.44
N PRO A 169 7.90 -17.98 7.27
CA PRO A 169 9.08 -17.13 7.17
C PRO A 169 10.36 -17.98 7.20
N PRO A 170 11.28 -17.80 6.25
CA PRO A 170 12.54 -18.54 6.26
C PRO A 170 13.35 -18.15 7.50
N GLU A 171 14.16 -19.08 8.01
CA GLU A 171 14.94 -18.89 9.25
C GLU A 171 15.87 -17.67 9.22
N THR A 172 16.28 -17.23 8.02
CA THR A 172 17.25 -16.14 7.82
C THR A 172 16.59 -14.78 7.58
N ARG A 173 16.09 -14.20 8.68
CA ARG A 173 15.41 -12.89 8.76
C ARG A 173 16.26 -11.70 8.26
N GLU A 174 17.59 -11.82 8.28
CA GLU A 174 18.52 -10.70 8.04
C GLU A 174 18.79 -10.37 6.55
N ARG A 175 18.33 -11.20 5.61
CA ARG A 175 18.81 -11.14 4.21
C ARG A 175 17.88 -10.42 3.23
N MET A 176 16.63 -10.10 3.61
CA MET A 176 15.64 -9.64 2.62
C MET A 176 15.98 -8.29 1.96
N TRP A 177 16.65 -7.38 2.68
CA TRP A 177 16.90 -6.02 2.18
C TRP A 177 18.22 -5.84 1.43
N ARG A 178 19.09 -6.86 1.38
CA ARG A 178 20.47 -6.74 0.86
C ARG A 178 20.58 -6.39 -0.63
N TRP A 179 19.51 -6.57 -1.39
CA TRP A 179 19.47 -6.33 -2.83
C TRP A 179 18.96 -4.94 -3.22
N VAL A 180 18.46 -4.17 -2.25
CA VAL A 180 17.90 -2.84 -2.49
C VAL A 180 18.77 -1.81 -1.80
N ASP A 181 19.11 -0.74 -2.50
CA ASP A 181 19.74 0.45 -1.90
C ASP A 181 18.68 1.22 -1.09
N THR A 182 18.43 0.77 0.14
CA THR A 182 17.45 1.38 1.05
C THR A 182 17.79 2.82 1.39
N ASP A 183 19.08 3.20 1.34
CA ASP A 183 19.49 4.57 1.60
C ASP A 183 18.96 5.56 0.56
N ARG A 184 18.77 5.15 -0.71
CA ARG A 184 18.10 6.00 -1.72
C ARG A 184 16.67 6.35 -1.33
N TYR A 185 15.97 5.43 -0.67
CA TYR A 185 14.61 5.64 -0.16
C TYR A 185 14.64 6.51 1.10
N PHE A 186 15.52 6.22 2.06
CA PHE A 186 15.61 6.96 3.32
C PHE A 186 16.04 8.43 3.12
N ARG A 187 16.95 8.72 2.18
CA ARG A 187 17.29 10.10 1.78
C ARG A 187 16.10 10.89 1.20
N ARG A 188 15.03 10.20 0.81
CA ARG A 188 13.75 10.79 0.35
C ARG A 188 12.65 10.65 1.41
N ASN A 189 13.02 10.48 2.67
CA ASN A 189 12.13 10.46 3.82
C ASN A 189 11.13 9.30 3.83
N ALA A 190 11.39 8.23 3.08
CA ALA A 190 10.57 7.02 3.10
C ALA A 190 10.84 6.21 4.38
N PRO A 191 9.81 5.72 5.09
CA PRO A 191 9.99 4.77 6.17
C PRO A 191 10.34 3.37 5.61
N LEU A 192 10.95 2.53 6.44
CA LEU A 192 11.07 1.11 6.16
C LEU A 192 9.70 0.45 6.37
N PRO A 193 9.07 -0.16 5.35
CA PRO A 193 7.83 -0.89 5.54
C PRO A 193 8.08 -2.18 6.33
N PHE A 194 7.20 -2.49 7.27
CA PHE A 194 7.20 -3.74 8.03
C PHE A 194 5.79 -4.32 8.08
N GLN A 195 5.66 -5.59 7.69
CA GLN A 195 4.40 -6.32 7.72
C GLN A 195 4.46 -7.34 8.85
N SER A 196 3.67 -7.11 9.89
CA SER A 196 3.58 -7.96 11.08
C SER A 196 2.51 -9.05 10.93
N LYS A 197 1.52 -8.82 10.06
CA LYS A 197 0.47 -9.77 9.71
C LYS A 197 -0.06 -9.54 8.29
N ARG A 198 -0.70 -10.56 7.73
CA ARG A 198 -1.40 -10.51 6.43
C ARG A 198 -2.88 -10.83 6.62
N GLY A 199 -3.72 -10.28 5.75
CA GLY A 199 -5.16 -10.52 5.69
C GLY A 199 -5.97 -9.47 6.44
N CYS A 200 -7.26 -9.43 6.16
CA CYS A 200 -8.22 -8.53 6.80
C CYS A 200 -9.57 -9.24 6.95
N VAL A 201 -10.21 -9.11 8.11
CA VAL A 201 -11.53 -9.74 8.37
C VAL A 201 -12.71 -8.85 7.95
N PHE A 202 -12.44 -7.57 7.68
CA PHE A 202 -13.46 -6.64 7.21
C PHE A 202 -13.81 -6.92 5.75
N ARG A 203 -15.03 -6.55 5.36
CA ARG A 203 -15.59 -6.77 4.02
C ARG A 203 -16.07 -5.45 3.41
N CYS A 204 -15.23 -4.42 3.49
CA CYS A 204 -15.54 -3.11 2.93
C CYS A 204 -15.76 -3.26 1.42
N VAL A 205 -16.84 -2.70 0.88
CA VAL A 205 -17.32 -3.02 -0.49
C VAL A 205 -16.31 -2.71 -1.60
N TYR A 206 -15.44 -1.72 -1.39
CA TYR A 206 -14.45 -1.24 -2.35
C TYR A 206 -13.06 -1.85 -2.19
N CYS A 207 -12.84 -2.65 -1.14
CA CYS A 207 -11.50 -2.99 -0.69
C CYS A 207 -10.90 -4.12 -1.52
N THR A 208 -9.63 -3.97 -1.89
CA THR A 208 -8.87 -4.98 -2.64
C THR A 208 -8.10 -5.94 -1.74
N TYR A 209 -7.95 -5.64 -0.44
CA TYR A 209 -7.15 -6.46 0.47
C TYR A 209 -7.66 -7.91 0.61
N THR A 210 -8.97 -8.16 0.43
CA THR A 210 -9.50 -9.53 0.43
C THR A 210 -8.97 -10.34 -0.76
N ASN A 211 -8.71 -9.70 -1.89
CA ASN A 211 -8.12 -10.34 -3.07
C ASN A 211 -6.60 -10.50 -2.91
N VAL A 212 -5.95 -9.49 -2.31
CA VAL A 212 -4.49 -9.46 -2.15
C VAL A 212 -3.99 -10.38 -1.03
N GLU A 213 -4.63 -10.34 0.14
CA GLU A 213 -4.15 -11.00 1.35
C GLU A 213 -5.18 -11.98 1.96
N GLY A 214 -6.36 -12.13 1.36
CA GLY A 214 -7.42 -13.02 1.85
C GLY A 214 -8.26 -12.43 2.99
N THR A 215 -9.24 -13.22 3.45
CA THR A 215 -10.32 -12.77 4.35
C THR A 215 -10.11 -13.12 5.83
N SER A 216 -8.91 -13.53 6.20
CA SER A 216 -8.58 -13.97 7.56
C SER A 216 -7.17 -13.53 7.94
N TYR A 217 -6.98 -13.11 9.18
CA TYR A 217 -5.65 -12.75 9.68
C TYR A 217 -4.72 -13.96 9.76
N ARG A 218 -3.49 -13.74 9.28
CA ARG A 218 -2.32 -14.60 9.49
C ARG A 218 -1.32 -13.76 10.28
N LEU A 219 -1.24 -14.04 11.58
CA LEU A 219 -0.44 -13.30 12.54
C LEU A 219 0.94 -13.95 12.68
N LYS A 220 2.01 -13.15 12.66
CA LYS A 220 3.32 -13.62 13.16
C LYS A 220 3.25 -13.76 14.69
N GLY A 221 4.19 -14.47 15.30
CA GLY A 221 4.39 -14.34 16.75
C GLY A 221 4.83 -12.91 17.08
N ALA A 222 4.28 -12.26 18.11
CA ALA A 222 4.62 -10.87 18.43
C ALA A 222 6.13 -10.67 18.70
N LYS A 223 6.74 -11.56 19.49
CA LYS A 223 8.19 -11.56 19.74
C LYS A 223 9.02 -11.86 18.49
N GLU A 224 8.52 -12.76 17.64
CA GLU A 224 9.14 -13.06 16.35
C GLU A 224 9.13 -11.84 15.43
N ALA A 225 7.99 -11.15 15.34
CA ALA A 225 7.85 -9.94 14.54
C ALA A 225 8.76 -8.82 15.06
N ALA A 226 8.84 -8.62 16.39
CA ALA A 226 9.77 -7.65 16.97
C ALA A 226 11.24 -7.99 16.67
N ALA A 227 11.62 -9.27 16.71
CA ALA A 227 12.97 -9.72 16.37
C ALA A 227 13.28 -9.54 14.88
N GLU A 228 12.34 -9.84 13.99
CA GLU A 228 12.48 -9.58 12.54
C GLU A 228 12.60 -8.09 12.26
N LEU A 229 11.80 -7.26 12.93
CA LEU A 229 11.86 -5.82 12.82
C LEU A 229 13.24 -5.29 13.27
N ALA A 230 13.75 -5.76 14.41
CA ALA A 230 15.08 -5.40 14.91
C ALA A 230 16.20 -5.83 13.93
N ALA A 231 16.10 -7.02 13.35
CA ALA A 231 17.03 -7.47 12.31
C ALA A 231 16.99 -6.56 11.09
N ASN A 232 15.80 -6.20 10.62
CA ASN A 232 15.60 -5.33 9.46
C ASN A 232 16.10 -3.90 9.71
N THR A 233 15.86 -3.31 10.89
CA THR A 233 16.35 -1.97 11.22
C THR A 233 17.87 -1.95 11.37
N ARG A 234 18.49 -3.01 11.94
CA ARG A 234 19.96 -3.14 11.98
C ARG A 234 20.57 -3.28 10.59
N ALA A 235 20.01 -4.17 9.76
CA ALA A 235 20.55 -4.44 8.42
C ALA A 235 20.47 -3.24 7.48
N THR A 236 19.44 -2.39 7.64
CA THR A 236 19.20 -1.23 6.77
C THR A 236 19.63 0.09 7.38
N GLY A 237 19.87 0.16 8.69
CA GLY A 237 20.08 1.41 9.41
C GLY A 237 18.81 2.26 9.57
N ALA A 238 17.62 1.71 9.29
CA ALA A 238 16.36 2.44 9.39
C ALA A 238 16.15 3.04 10.81
N ARG A 239 15.54 4.23 10.85
CA ARG A 239 15.11 4.92 12.08
C ARG A 239 13.61 5.22 12.10
N ARG A 240 12.95 4.97 10.98
CA ARG A 240 11.53 5.21 10.73
C ARG A 240 10.94 3.95 10.11
N VAL A 241 9.88 3.45 10.71
CA VAL A 241 9.19 2.24 10.29
C VAL A 241 7.72 2.56 10.05
N GLU A 242 7.18 1.99 8.99
CA GLU A 242 5.75 1.99 8.72
C GLU A 242 5.22 0.57 8.84
N LEU A 243 4.26 0.38 9.75
CA LEU A 243 3.51 -0.87 9.85
C LEU A 243 2.47 -0.89 8.74
N VAL A 244 2.72 -1.73 7.73
CA VAL A 244 1.96 -1.82 6.47
C VAL A 244 0.94 -2.96 6.46
N ASP A 245 0.51 -3.40 7.64
CA ASP A 245 -0.62 -4.33 7.77
C ASP A 245 -1.90 -3.69 7.19
N ALA A 246 -2.80 -4.50 6.63
CA ALA A 246 -4.10 -4.02 6.15
C ALA A 246 -4.88 -3.23 7.23
N THR A 247 -4.83 -3.72 8.46
CA THR A 247 -5.32 -3.04 9.67
C THR A 247 -4.41 -3.36 10.84
N PHE A 248 -3.63 -2.40 11.33
CA PHE A 248 -2.69 -2.58 12.42
C PHE A 248 -3.38 -2.96 13.74
N ASN A 249 -4.38 -2.20 14.17
CA ASN A 249 -4.98 -2.30 15.51
C ASN A 249 -5.99 -3.43 15.68
N VAL A 250 -6.24 -4.25 14.65
CA VAL A 250 -7.20 -5.35 14.68
C VAL A 250 -6.50 -6.66 14.27
N PRO A 251 -6.58 -7.74 15.08
CA PRO A 251 -7.20 -7.82 16.40
C PRO A 251 -6.37 -7.08 17.47
N GLU A 252 -7.07 -6.47 18.43
CA GLU A 252 -6.45 -5.63 19.46
C GLU A 252 -5.40 -6.37 20.29
N THR A 253 -5.68 -7.62 20.68
CA THR A 253 -4.79 -8.46 21.48
C THR A 253 -3.41 -8.60 20.81
N PHE A 254 -3.38 -8.87 19.51
CA PHE A 254 -2.13 -8.95 18.77
C PHE A 254 -1.41 -7.60 18.66
N ALA A 255 -2.15 -6.50 18.51
CA ALA A 255 -1.56 -5.16 18.45
C ALA A 255 -0.90 -4.77 19.79
N LEU A 256 -1.53 -5.12 20.91
CA LEU A 256 -0.97 -4.97 22.26
C LEU A 256 0.31 -5.81 22.40
N ASP A 257 0.23 -7.12 22.14
CA ASP A 257 1.37 -8.04 22.25
C ASP A 257 2.56 -7.58 21.40
N LEU A 258 2.31 -7.09 20.18
CA LEU A 258 3.35 -6.56 19.30
C LEU A 258 3.98 -5.28 19.86
N CYS A 259 3.17 -4.34 20.37
CA CYS A 259 3.70 -3.12 20.97
C CYS A 259 4.53 -3.41 22.22
N GLU A 260 4.09 -4.35 23.06
CA GLU A 260 4.86 -4.82 24.21
C GLU A 260 6.19 -5.45 23.79
N ALA A 261 6.18 -6.36 22.81
CA ALA A 261 7.39 -6.98 22.29
C ALA A 261 8.37 -5.96 21.67
N ILE A 262 7.87 -4.91 21.02
CA ILE A 262 8.69 -3.80 20.50
C ILE A 262 9.29 -2.99 21.66
N LEU A 263 8.48 -2.67 22.66
CA LEU A 263 8.89 -1.89 23.82
C LEU A 263 9.97 -2.59 24.66
N GLU A 264 9.89 -3.92 24.77
CA GLU A 264 10.88 -4.75 25.46
C GLU A 264 12.22 -4.85 24.70
N SER A 265 12.22 -4.56 23.39
CA SER A 265 13.41 -4.69 22.55
C SER A 265 14.32 -3.46 22.61
N GLN A 266 15.51 -3.61 23.19
CA GLN A 266 16.52 -2.55 23.22
C GLN A 266 17.00 -2.13 21.82
N ASP A 267 17.02 -3.06 20.86
CA ASP A 267 17.40 -2.79 19.46
C ASP A 267 16.42 -1.86 18.74
N LEU A 268 15.19 -1.75 19.23
CA LEU A 268 14.13 -0.90 18.68
C LEU A 268 13.98 0.43 19.42
N SER A 269 14.81 0.67 20.44
CA SER A 269 14.83 1.93 21.16
C SER A 269 15.19 3.10 20.23
N GLY A 270 14.34 4.14 20.22
CA GLY A 270 14.51 5.32 19.38
C GLY A 270 14.09 5.14 17.92
N ILE A 271 13.56 3.98 17.53
CA ILE A 271 12.84 3.82 16.27
C ILE A 271 11.50 4.53 16.38
N THR A 272 11.10 5.22 15.30
CA THR A 272 9.81 5.89 15.21
C THR A 272 8.87 5.13 14.31
N PHE A 273 7.59 5.08 14.68
CA PHE A 273 6.59 4.24 14.04
C PHE A 273 5.47 5.06 13.42
N THR A 274 4.95 4.54 12.31
CA THR A 274 3.72 5.01 11.67
C THR A 274 2.91 3.80 11.22
N THR A 275 1.62 3.98 10.98
CA THR A 275 0.80 2.96 10.30
C THR A 275 -0.19 3.62 9.36
N SER A 276 -0.47 2.95 8.25
CA SER A 276 -1.43 3.40 7.25
C SER A 276 -2.81 2.75 7.35
N GLY A 277 -2.97 1.72 8.21
CA GLY A 277 -4.22 1.00 8.40
C GLY A 277 -4.68 1.02 9.85
N PHE A 278 -5.52 1.98 10.23
CA PHE A 278 -6.12 2.04 11.57
C PHE A 278 -7.65 2.09 11.50
N ASN A 279 -8.31 1.14 12.14
CA ASN A 279 -9.78 1.01 12.13
C ASN A 279 -10.39 1.57 13.44
N PRO A 280 -11.35 2.51 13.39
CA PRO A 280 -12.02 3.06 14.59
C PRO A 280 -12.72 2.05 15.51
N SER A 281 -13.00 0.83 15.03
CA SER A 281 -13.67 -0.20 15.84
C SER A 281 -12.89 -0.57 17.11
N VAL A 282 -11.56 -0.40 17.11
CA VAL A 282 -10.68 -0.64 18.26
C VAL A 282 -10.06 0.67 18.70
N HIS A 283 -10.37 1.07 19.94
CA HIS A 283 -10.00 2.36 20.51
C HIS A 283 -9.66 2.27 22.01
N SER A 284 -9.03 1.18 22.49
CA SER A 284 -8.70 1.11 23.91
C SER A 284 -7.65 2.17 24.31
N PRO A 285 -7.78 2.74 25.52
CA PRO A 285 -6.76 3.62 26.06
C PRO A 285 -5.38 2.94 26.19
N GLU A 286 -5.36 1.64 26.45
CA GLU A 286 -4.13 0.85 26.63
C GLU A 286 -3.30 0.80 25.35
N LEU A 287 -3.90 0.43 24.22
CA LEU A 287 -3.21 0.37 22.94
C LEU A 287 -2.65 1.74 22.55
N PHE A 288 -3.44 2.80 22.68
CA PHE A 288 -2.98 4.17 22.41
C PHE A 288 -1.80 4.58 23.31
N GLY A 289 -1.80 4.16 24.58
CA GLY A 289 -0.70 4.40 25.51
C GLY A 289 0.57 3.67 25.12
N LEU A 290 0.46 2.40 24.69
CA LEU A 290 1.60 1.63 24.20
C LEU A 290 2.16 2.22 22.90
N MET A 291 1.32 2.58 21.94
CA MET A 291 1.73 3.24 20.70
C MET A 291 2.54 4.51 20.97
N GLU A 292 2.12 5.33 21.95
CA GLU A 292 2.83 6.55 22.33
C GLU A 292 4.19 6.23 22.94
N ARG A 293 4.27 5.20 23.79
CA ARG A 293 5.51 4.77 24.45
C ARG A 293 6.55 4.18 23.50
N ILE A 294 6.12 3.41 22.50
CA ILE A 294 7.05 2.84 21.50
C ILE A 294 7.49 3.85 20.45
N GLY A 295 6.90 5.06 20.43
CA GLY A 295 7.33 6.14 19.55
C GLY A 295 6.55 6.25 18.23
N PHE A 296 5.25 5.98 18.25
CA PHE A 296 4.40 6.35 17.11
C PHE A 296 4.42 7.88 16.89
N THR A 297 4.70 8.31 15.67
CA THR A 297 4.72 9.74 15.28
C THR A 297 3.55 10.15 14.40
N SER A 298 2.79 9.18 13.87
CA SER A 298 1.59 9.41 13.07
C SER A 298 0.76 8.13 12.95
N VAL A 299 -0.55 8.28 12.86
CA VAL A 299 -1.47 7.20 12.48
C VAL A 299 -2.33 7.68 11.32
N VAL A 300 -2.49 6.87 10.28
CA VAL A 300 -3.52 7.11 9.26
C VAL A 300 -4.74 6.28 9.65
N CYS A 301 -5.84 6.96 9.94
CA CYS A 301 -7.12 6.35 10.22
C CYS A 301 -8.03 6.54 9.01
N THR A 302 -8.69 5.47 8.58
CA THR A 302 -9.48 5.43 7.34
C THR A 302 -10.97 5.21 7.64
N PRO A 303 -11.67 6.21 8.22
CA PRO A 303 -13.11 6.12 8.46
C PRO A 303 -13.93 6.13 7.17
N GLU A 304 -13.44 6.80 6.13
CA GLU A 304 -14.10 7.09 4.84
C GLU A 304 -15.29 8.05 4.92
N SER A 305 -16.13 7.91 5.94
CA SER A 305 -17.29 8.78 6.16
C SER A 305 -17.52 8.99 7.66
N ALA A 306 -18.25 10.04 8.02
CA ALA A 306 -18.83 10.19 9.35
C ALA A 306 -20.36 10.28 9.29
N SER A 307 -20.97 9.55 8.35
CA SER A 307 -22.40 9.25 8.28
C SER A 307 -22.64 7.75 8.44
N ASP A 308 -23.47 7.34 9.40
CA ASP A 308 -23.76 5.93 9.65
C ASP A 308 -24.45 5.24 8.46
N THR A 309 -25.22 5.99 7.66
CA THR A 309 -25.80 5.50 6.40
C THR A 309 -24.70 5.03 5.45
N VAL A 310 -23.68 5.88 5.23
CA VAL A 310 -22.59 5.58 4.30
C VAL A 310 -21.64 4.53 4.88
N LEU A 311 -21.32 4.59 6.17
CA LEU A 311 -20.51 3.57 6.84
C LEU A 311 -21.14 2.17 6.74
N HIS A 312 -22.47 2.09 6.85
CA HIS A 312 -23.22 0.86 6.65
C HIS A 312 -23.18 0.39 5.20
N SER A 313 -23.50 1.27 4.24
CA SER A 313 -23.44 0.96 2.80
C SER A 313 -22.04 0.53 2.34
N MET A 314 -20.99 1.09 2.95
CA MET A 314 -19.59 0.74 2.68
C MET A 314 -19.09 -0.48 3.46
N ARG A 315 -19.90 -1.02 4.39
CA ARG A 315 -19.58 -2.16 5.27
C ARG A 315 -18.29 -1.97 6.08
N LYS A 316 -18.12 -0.78 6.66
CA LYS A 316 -16.89 -0.40 7.39
C LYS A 316 -16.66 -1.15 8.70
N GLY A 317 -17.70 -1.78 9.26
CA GLY A 317 -17.60 -2.58 10.48
C GLY A 317 -17.52 -1.76 11.77
N PHE A 318 -17.85 -0.46 11.70
CA PHE A 318 -17.99 0.45 12.84
C PHE A 318 -19.01 1.55 12.49
N THR A 319 -19.32 2.39 13.48
CA THR A 319 -20.26 3.52 13.38
C THR A 319 -19.59 4.82 13.79
N THR A 320 -20.26 5.95 13.60
CA THR A 320 -19.84 7.28 14.06
C THR A 320 -19.54 7.33 15.56
N TYR A 321 -20.24 6.51 16.36
CA TYR A 321 -19.92 6.33 17.79
C TYR A 321 -18.47 5.88 18.00
N HIS A 322 -18.03 4.83 17.30
CA HIS A 322 -16.66 4.31 17.42
C HIS A 322 -15.62 5.34 16.95
N LEU A 323 -15.94 6.07 15.87
CA LEU A 323 -15.11 7.15 15.37
C LEU A 323 -14.95 8.28 16.40
N ALA A 324 -16.04 8.70 17.04
CA ALA A 324 -16.01 9.72 18.08
C ALA A 324 -15.17 9.27 19.30
N ARG A 325 -15.29 8.00 19.72
CA ARG A 325 -14.48 7.42 20.80
C ARG A 325 -12.99 7.37 20.45
N THR A 326 -12.67 7.00 19.21
CA THR A 326 -11.29 7.01 18.70
C THR A 326 -10.69 8.42 18.75
N ILE A 327 -11.46 9.43 18.34
CA ILE A 327 -11.05 10.84 18.40
C ILE A 327 -10.86 11.30 19.86
N GLU A 328 -11.74 10.89 20.77
CA GLU A 328 -11.62 11.21 22.20
C GLU A 328 -10.32 10.67 22.80
N GLU A 329 -9.98 9.40 22.53
CA GLU A 329 -8.71 8.84 22.98
C GLU A 329 -7.52 9.51 22.31
N ARG A 330 -7.60 9.81 21.00
CA ARG A 330 -6.58 10.58 20.29
C ARG A 330 -6.34 11.96 20.94
N ARG A 331 -7.38 12.65 21.43
CA ARG A 331 -7.23 13.96 22.10
C ARG A 331 -6.40 13.89 23.39
N ARG A 332 -6.32 12.71 24.00
CA ARG A 332 -5.52 12.47 25.22
C ARG A 332 -4.06 12.11 24.93
N ARG A 333 -3.68 11.98 23.65
CA ARG A 333 -2.34 11.55 23.20
C ARG A 333 -1.65 12.62 22.39
N ARG A 334 -0.33 12.50 22.27
CA ARG A 334 0.52 13.37 21.43
C ARG A 334 0.72 12.83 20.01
N ILE A 335 0.10 11.70 19.67
CA ILE A 335 0.19 11.10 18.35
C ILE A 335 -0.83 11.78 17.43
N PRO A 336 -0.39 12.50 16.39
CA PRO A 336 -1.30 13.13 15.44
C PRO A 336 -1.84 12.09 14.46
N PHE A 337 -3.09 12.29 14.03
CA PHE A 337 -3.79 11.42 13.09
C PHE A 337 -3.96 12.12 11.73
N LEU A 338 -3.87 11.33 10.67
CA LEU A 338 -4.39 11.68 9.35
C LEU A 338 -5.71 10.94 9.16
N TRP A 339 -6.81 11.68 9.11
CA TRP A 339 -8.15 11.13 8.93
C TRP A 339 -8.51 11.11 7.44
N VAL A 340 -8.71 9.94 6.87
CA VAL A 340 -9.02 9.75 5.45
C VAL A 340 -10.53 9.62 5.26
N PHE A 341 -11.09 10.52 4.47
CA PHE A 341 -12.50 10.51 4.05
C PHE A 341 -12.59 10.37 2.54
N LEU A 342 -13.38 9.38 2.11
CA LEU A 342 -13.60 8.99 0.73
C LEU A 342 -15.07 9.29 0.40
N LEU A 343 -15.28 10.46 -0.19
CA LEU A 343 -16.60 11.01 -0.44
C LEU A 343 -17.16 10.51 -1.77
N GLY A 344 -18.49 10.28 -1.80
CA GLY A 344 -19.19 9.81 -2.99
C GLY A 344 -19.28 8.29 -3.09
N GLY A 345 -19.02 7.55 -2.01
CA GLY A 345 -19.22 6.10 -1.97
C GLY A 345 -20.71 5.69 -1.98
N PRO A 346 -21.01 4.39 -2.11
CA PRO A 346 -22.39 3.88 -2.03
C PRO A 346 -23.16 4.42 -0.82
N GLY A 347 -24.40 4.87 -1.08
CA GLY A 347 -25.28 5.45 -0.07
C GLY A 347 -25.05 6.95 0.21
N GLU A 348 -24.03 7.57 -0.38
CA GLU A 348 -23.73 8.99 -0.19
C GLU A 348 -24.78 9.89 -0.86
N THR A 349 -25.15 10.97 -0.17
CA THR A 349 -26.00 12.07 -0.63
C THR A 349 -25.37 13.40 -0.21
N GLU A 350 -25.89 14.53 -0.69
CA GLU A 350 -25.41 15.85 -0.19
C GLU A 350 -25.56 15.98 1.33
N LEU A 351 -26.63 15.42 1.91
CA LEU A 351 -26.86 15.44 3.36
C LEU A 351 -25.77 14.67 4.13
N THR A 352 -25.39 13.48 3.67
CA THR A 352 -24.38 12.65 4.35
C THR A 352 -22.96 13.21 4.21
N VAL A 353 -22.70 13.94 3.12
CA VAL A 353 -21.47 14.75 2.96
C VAL A 353 -21.44 15.86 4.00
N GLU A 354 -22.55 16.58 4.21
CA GLU A 354 -22.62 17.62 5.26
C GLU A 354 -22.59 17.05 6.68
N GLU A 355 -23.16 15.87 6.93
CA GLU A 355 -22.96 15.14 8.20
C GLU A 355 -21.47 14.91 8.45
N THR A 356 -20.74 14.45 7.43
CA THR A 356 -19.31 14.20 7.52
C THR A 356 -18.53 15.47 7.83
N PHE A 357 -18.76 16.56 7.10
CA PHE A 357 -18.05 17.82 7.36
C PHE A 357 -18.41 18.44 8.72
N ARG A 358 -19.69 18.42 9.13
CA ARG A 358 -20.08 18.87 10.48
C ARG A 358 -19.42 18.04 11.57
N PHE A 359 -19.34 16.74 11.39
CA PHE A 359 -18.65 15.85 12.34
C PHE A 359 -17.16 16.19 12.43
N ILE A 360 -16.48 16.35 11.28
CA ILE A 360 -15.05 16.69 11.26
C ILE A 360 -14.82 18.03 11.97
N ALA A 361 -15.59 19.07 11.62
CA ALA A 361 -15.46 20.40 12.22
C ALA A 361 -15.67 20.40 13.75
N ALA A 362 -16.58 19.56 14.25
CA ALA A 362 -16.86 19.47 15.69
C ALA A 362 -15.84 18.62 16.47
N ASN A 363 -15.34 17.54 15.86
CA ASN A 363 -14.62 16.49 16.59
C ASN A 363 -13.13 16.42 16.26
N VAL A 364 -12.73 16.58 15.00
CA VAL A 364 -11.33 16.38 14.59
C VAL A 364 -10.45 17.55 15.08
N PRO A 365 -9.38 17.27 15.86
CA PRO A 365 -8.48 18.32 16.34
C PRO A 365 -7.78 19.06 15.20
N ALA A 366 -7.55 20.37 15.36
CA ALA A 366 -6.98 21.21 14.31
C ALA A 366 -5.52 20.86 13.96
N GLU A 367 -4.81 20.20 14.87
CA GLU A 367 -3.45 19.72 14.67
C GLU A 367 -3.37 18.36 13.94
N ASP A 368 -4.51 17.69 13.73
CA ASP A 368 -4.62 16.54 12.83
C ASP A 368 -4.79 16.94 11.38
N GLY A 369 -4.43 16.03 10.48
CA GLY A 369 -4.66 16.17 9.05
C GLY A 369 -5.99 15.55 8.67
N VAL A 370 -6.66 16.13 7.67
CA VAL A 370 -7.85 15.55 7.03
C VAL A 370 -7.52 15.34 5.56
N PHE A 371 -7.56 14.09 5.11
CA PHE A 371 -7.34 13.73 3.71
C PHE A 371 -8.68 13.45 3.05
N LEU A 372 -9.02 14.27 2.05
CA LEU A 372 -10.27 14.16 1.30
C LEU A 372 -10.00 13.57 -0.08
N THR A 373 -10.78 12.56 -0.45
CA THR A 373 -10.86 12.05 -1.82
C THR A 373 -12.32 12.04 -2.27
N THR A 374 -12.50 12.07 -3.58
CA THR A 374 -13.82 12.00 -4.21
C THR A 374 -13.81 10.91 -5.25
N GLY A 375 -14.85 10.08 -5.25
CA GLY A 375 -14.98 8.95 -6.17
C GLY A 375 -14.17 7.74 -5.71
N VAL A 376 -14.79 6.58 -5.80
CA VAL A 376 -14.23 5.31 -5.33
C VAL A 376 -13.75 4.49 -6.52
N ARG A 377 -12.47 4.12 -6.55
CA ARG A 377 -11.90 3.29 -7.60
C ARG A 377 -12.57 1.90 -7.62
N VAL A 378 -13.09 1.49 -8.77
CA VAL A 378 -13.84 0.24 -8.97
C VAL A 378 -12.94 -0.87 -9.48
N TYR A 379 -12.53 -1.79 -8.59
CA TYR A 379 -11.67 -2.92 -8.97
C TYR A 379 -12.47 -4.20 -9.26
N PRO A 380 -12.02 -5.06 -10.18
CA PRO A 380 -12.69 -6.33 -10.45
C PRO A 380 -12.69 -7.23 -9.21
N GLY A 381 -13.76 -8.01 -9.05
CA GLY A 381 -13.93 -8.92 -7.91
C GLY A 381 -14.20 -8.22 -6.58
N THR A 382 -14.53 -6.93 -6.57
CA THR A 382 -15.03 -6.21 -5.39
C THR A 382 -16.54 -6.09 -5.45
N GLU A 383 -17.21 -6.00 -4.29
CA GLU A 383 -18.66 -5.77 -4.25
C GLU A 383 -19.04 -4.41 -4.86
N LEU A 384 -18.14 -3.43 -4.79
CA LEU A 384 -18.32 -2.14 -5.46
C LEU A 384 -18.46 -2.29 -6.98
N ALA A 385 -17.78 -3.25 -7.61
CA ALA A 385 -17.95 -3.51 -9.04
C ALA A 385 -19.35 -4.02 -9.38
N GLU A 386 -19.97 -4.78 -8.48
CA GLU A 386 -21.37 -5.19 -8.63
C GLU A 386 -22.32 -4.00 -8.41
N ILE A 387 -22.07 -3.20 -7.36
CA ILE A 387 -22.86 -2.00 -7.04
C ILE A 387 -22.77 -0.95 -8.16
N SER A 388 -21.61 -0.78 -8.79
CA SER A 388 -21.43 0.21 -9.84
C SER A 388 -22.16 -0.15 -11.14
N GLY A 389 -22.42 -1.45 -11.37
CA GLY A 389 -22.98 -1.94 -12.63
C GLY A 389 -22.05 -1.72 -13.84
N ASP A 390 -20.77 -1.44 -13.61
CA ASP A 390 -19.81 -1.16 -14.70
C ASP A 390 -19.38 -2.47 -15.38
N THR A 391 -19.75 -2.61 -16.65
CA THR A 391 -19.41 -3.78 -17.48
C THR A 391 -18.14 -3.60 -18.32
N GLY A 392 -17.44 -2.48 -18.16
CA GLY A 392 -16.18 -2.22 -18.86
C GLY A 392 -15.00 -2.98 -18.28
N ASP A 393 -13.82 -2.84 -18.90
CA ASP A 393 -12.59 -3.41 -18.35
C ASP A 393 -12.18 -2.67 -17.06
N LEU A 394 -12.31 -3.35 -15.93
CA LEU A 394 -12.11 -2.78 -14.60
C LEU A 394 -10.62 -2.70 -14.19
N ILE A 395 -9.69 -3.23 -14.99
CA ILE A 395 -8.27 -2.90 -14.79
C ILE A 395 -7.96 -1.48 -15.26
N GLU A 396 -8.75 -0.94 -16.20
CA GLU A 396 -8.68 0.48 -16.53
C GLU A 396 -9.25 1.32 -15.39
N PRO A 397 -8.69 2.52 -15.13
CA PRO A 397 -9.16 3.34 -14.02
C PRO A 397 -10.60 3.83 -14.19
N ARG A 398 -11.51 3.20 -13.47
CA ARG A 398 -12.93 3.53 -13.39
C ARG A 398 -13.31 3.88 -11.96
N PHE A 399 -14.14 4.91 -11.80
CA PHE A 399 -14.50 5.47 -10.49
C PHE A 399 -16.02 5.53 -10.33
N TYR A 400 -16.48 5.10 -9.18
CA TYR A 400 -17.87 5.21 -8.75
C TYR A 400 -18.07 6.51 -7.98
N ILE A 401 -19.14 7.23 -8.32
CA ILE A 401 -19.71 8.27 -7.48
C ILE A 401 -21.18 7.90 -7.27
N SER A 402 -21.67 8.00 -6.04
CA SER A 402 -23.07 7.77 -5.72
C SER A 402 -23.99 8.55 -6.68
N PRO A 403 -25.01 7.92 -7.27
CA PRO A 403 -25.94 8.61 -8.17
C PRO A 403 -26.79 9.67 -7.44
N SER A 404 -26.80 9.64 -6.10
CA SER A 404 -27.56 10.55 -5.25
C SER A 404 -26.78 11.80 -4.83
N VAL A 405 -25.59 12.04 -5.40
CA VAL A 405 -24.81 13.26 -5.19
C VAL A 405 -24.34 13.83 -6.52
N ASP A 406 -24.55 15.12 -6.76
CA ASP A 406 -24.02 15.79 -7.95
C ASP A 406 -22.47 15.87 -7.84
N PRO A 407 -21.71 15.28 -8.78
CA PRO A 407 -20.24 15.30 -8.75
C PRO A 407 -19.63 16.71 -8.78
N THR A 408 -20.28 17.64 -9.48
CA THR A 408 -19.85 19.04 -9.60
C THR A 408 -20.05 19.76 -8.28
N TRP A 409 -21.21 19.55 -7.65
CA TRP A 409 -21.48 20.06 -6.31
C TRP A 409 -20.47 19.51 -5.30
N LEU A 410 -20.24 18.19 -5.29
CA LEU A 410 -19.32 17.54 -4.36
C LEU A 410 -17.89 18.10 -4.51
N ALA A 411 -17.40 18.21 -5.74
CA ALA A 411 -16.09 18.81 -6.02
C ALA A 411 -16.01 20.29 -5.58
N GLY A 412 -17.08 21.07 -5.79
CA GLY A 412 -17.19 22.43 -5.28
C GLY A 412 -17.13 22.49 -3.77
N ARG A 413 -17.90 21.64 -3.10
CA ARG A 413 -18.01 21.57 -1.65
C ARG A 413 -16.70 21.19 -0.97
N VAL A 414 -15.97 20.22 -1.52
CA VAL A 414 -14.62 19.84 -1.06
C VAL A 414 -13.65 21.01 -1.21
N ARG A 415 -13.67 21.73 -2.34
CA ARG A 415 -12.80 22.91 -2.54
C ARG A 415 -13.09 24.01 -1.51
N ASP A 416 -14.35 24.21 -1.14
CA ASP A 416 -14.72 25.20 -0.14
C ASP A 416 -14.18 24.84 1.25
N GLU A 417 -14.26 23.56 1.65
CA GLU A 417 -13.64 23.09 2.90
C GLU A 417 -12.12 23.28 2.89
N MET A 418 -11.45 22.93 1.78
CA MET A 418 -10.00 23.10 1.66
C MET A 418 -9.57 24.57 1.72
N ARG A 419 -10.41 25.52 1.30
CA ARG A 419 -10.13 26.96 1.42
C ARG A 419 -10.25 27.42 2.87
N ARG A 420 -11.20 26.87 3.63
CA ARG A 420 -11.45 27.20 5.04
C ARG A 420 -10.45 26.56 5.99
N HIS A 421 -9.98 25.36 5.67
CA HIS A 421 -9.18 24.53 6.58
C HIS A 421 -7.80 24.22 5.99
N THR A 422 -6.75 24.79 6.59
CA THR A 422 -5.38 24.61 6.08
C THR A 422 -4.84 23.19 6.29
N ASN A 423 -5.40 22.44 7.25
CA ASN A 423 -5.04 21.05 7.55
C ASN A 423 -5.77 20.03 6.67
N TYR A 424 -6.58 20.47 5.71
CA TYR A 424 -7.23 19.60 4.74
C TYR A 424 -6.32 19.44 3.52
N VAL A 425 -6.20 18.20 3.06
CA VAL A 425 -5.33 17.81 1.95
C VAL A 425 -6.06 16.84 1.02
N THR A 426 -5.68 16.85 -0.25
CA THR A 426 -6.17 15.89 -1.24
C THR A 426 -5.01 15.09 -1.83
N ILE A 427 -5.34 14.03 -2.56
CA ILE A 427 -4.37 13.27 -3.34
C ILE A 427 -3.61 14.13 -4.37
N SER A 428 -4.25 15.19 -4.89
CA SER A 428 -3.59 16.12 -5.80
C SER A 428 -2.54 16.97 -5.09
N ASP A 429 -2.75 17.30 -3.81
CA ASP A 429 -1.76 18.01 -3.00
C ASP A 429 -0.54 17.14 -2.70
N THR A 430 -0.72 15.83 -2.51
CA THR A 430 0.39 14.88 -2.28
C THR A 430 1.21 14.59 -3.54
N GLN A 431 0.71 15.01 -4.72
CA GLN A 431 1.39 14.92 -6.01
C GLN A 431 2.02 16.27 -6.45
N ASN A 432 2.04 17.28 -5.56
CA ASN A 432 2.61 18.59 -5.84
C ASN A 432 4.14 18.51 -6.12
N ARG A 433 4.59 19.23 -7.15
CA ARG A 433 6.01 19.34 -7.57
C ARG A 433 6.97 19.82 -6.47
N LEU A 434 6.47 20.50 -5.44
CA LEU A 434 7.30 20.97 -4.32
C LEU A 434 7.59 19.88 -3.28
N LEU A 435 6.77 18.83 -3.20
CA LEU A 435 6.92 17.77 -2.19
C LEU A 435 8.21 16.97 -2.32
N PRO A 436 8.71 16.59 -3.51
CA PRO A 436 10.00 15.91 -3.63
C PRO A 436 11.16 16.72 -3.05
N ALA A 437 11.16 18.04 -3.22
CA ALA A 437 12.19 18.92 -2.65
C ALA A 437 12.08 18.99 -1.12
N LEU A 438 10.86 19.16 -0.60
CA LEU A 438 10.60 19.14 0.84
C LEU A 438 11.00 17.78 1.46
N ASN A 439 10.71 16.67 0.79
CA ASN A 439 11.13 15.34 1.23
C ASN A 439 12.63 15.17 1.32
N ARG A 440 13.37 15.64 0.32
CA ARG A 440 14.84 15.59 0.37
C ARG A 440 15.37 16.43 1.53
N LEU A 441 14.78 17.62 1.76
CA LEU A 441 15.15 18.47 2.89
C LEU A 441 14.85 17.78 4.22
N LEU A 442 13.64 17.26 4.41
CA LEU A 442 13.25 16.56 5.64
C LEU A 442 14.06 15.29 5.87
N GLY A 443 14.36 14.54 4.80
CA GLY A 443 15.25 13.38 4.84
C GLY A 443 16.68 13.77 5.25
N ALA A 444 17.22 14.86 4.69
CA ALA A 444 18.54 15.38 5.06
C ALA A 444 18.58 15.86 6.53
N LEU A 445 17.50 16.49 7.00
CA LEU A 445 17.32 16.92 8.39
C LEU A 445 16.95 15.77 9.34
N ARG A 446 16.80 14.53 8.83
CA ARG A 446 16.34 13.36 9.57
C ARG A 446 15.05 13.60 10.36
N SER A 447 14.11 14.36 9.79
CA SER A 447 12.85 14.68 10.44
C SER A 447 12.01 13.41 10.62
N HIS A 448 11.46 13.24 11.83
CA HIS A 448 10.56 12.14 12.16
C HIS A 448 9.08 12.46 11.89
N LEU A 449 8.80 13.69 11.42
CA LEU A 449 7.44 14.17 11.22
C LEU A 449 6.89 13.71 9.85
N PRO A 450 5.64 13.25 9.79
CA PRO A 450 5.01 12.92 8.51
C PRO A 450 4.84 14.18 7.65
N LEU A 451 4.93 14.01 6.33
CA LEU A 451 4.89 15.14 5.37
C LEU A 451 3.63 15.98 5.45
N TRP A 452 2.48 15.34 5.68
CA TRP A 452 1.20 16.01 5.70
C TRP A 452 1.11 17.04 6.83
N ARG A 453 1.94 16.96 7.89
CA ARG A 453 2.02 18.00 8.93
C ARG A 453 2.56 19.33 8.42
N PHE A 454 3.24 19.33 7.27
CA PHE A 454 3.70 20.56 6.62
C PHE A 454 2.66 21.10 5.62
N ALA A 455 1.60 20.35 5.31
CA ALA A 455 0.57 20.77 4.39
C ALA A 455 -0.13 22.08 4.81
N PRO A 456 -0.43 22.37 6.10
CA PRO A 456 -0.95 23.67 6.50
C PRO A 456 -0.07 24.85 6.08
N ALA A 457 1.25 24.73 6.22
CA ALA A 457 2.18 25.78 5.82
C ALA A 457 2.20 25.96 4.30
N VAL A 458 2.22 24.85 3.54
CA VAL A 458 2.17 24.86 2.07
C VAL A 458 0.84 25.45 1.56
N ASN A 459 -0.28 25.04 2.16
CA ASN A 459 -1.63 25.48 1.79
C ASN A 459 -1.86 26.96 2.08
N ARG A 460 -1.32 27.51 3.17
CA ARG A 460 -1.37 28.97 3.44
C ARG A 460 -0.71 29.77 2.33
N VAL A 461 0.48 29.37 1.89
CA VAL A 461 1.19 30.04 0.78
C VAL A 461 0.40 29.94 -0.52
N ARG A 462 -0.22 28.79 -0.80
CA ARG A 462 -1.08 28.59 -1.98
C ARG A 462 -2.31 29.49 -1.96
N ASN A 463 -3.02 29.54 -0.83
CA ASN A 463 -4.26 30.33 -0.72
C ASN A 463 -3.99 31.84 -0.85
N LEU A 464 -2.85 32.33 -0.38
CA LEU A 464 -2.42 33.72 -0.59
C LEU A 464 -2.18 34.05 -2.08
N ARG A 465 -1.66 33.09 -2.86
CA ARG A 465 -1.42 33.28 -4.30
C ARG A 465 -2.68 33.22 -5.17
N SER A 466 -3.74 32.56 -4.71
CA SER A 466 -5.02 32.52 -5.44
C SER A 466 -5.93 33.73 -5.20
N GLN A 467 -5.55 34.62 -4.27
CA GLN A 467 -6.25 35.87 -3.95
C GLN A 467 -5.60 37.11 -4.58
N LEU A 468 -4.42 36.93 -5.20
CA LEU A 468 -3.72 37.90 -6.05
C LEU A 468 -3.97 37.53 -7.52
#